data_AF-A0A0F8ZM00-F1
#
_entry.id   AF-A0A0F8ZM00-F1
#
_cell.length_a   1.000
_cell.length_b   1.000
_cell.length_c   1.000
_cell.angle_alpha   90.00
_cell.angle_beta   90.00
_cell.angle_gamma   90.00
#
_symmetry.space_group_name_H-M   'P 1'
#
loop_
_entity.id
_entity.type
_entity.pdbx_description
1 polymer ?
#
loop_
_entity_poly.entity_id
_entity_poly.type
_entity_poly.pdbx_seq_one_letter_code
_entity_poly.pdbx_strand_id
1 'polypeptide(L)'
;MMIQQQKVKKMEMSRKMRNKNEILIGIKPVVYTVVFEMKRQKKKFYFFSAIAILIGILLGYVLPLIPSFLLSNTPAEFVSNGLQFISFLTLFAACLFFSGIICSEFNKKTGFIVFPKINKYKLILGKYIGNLILVV
;
A
#
# COMPACT_ATOMS: atom_id res chain seq x y z
N MET A 1 9.38 -51.78 -15.71
CA MET A 1 8.31 -50.74 -15.70
C MET A 1 8.41 -49.78 -14.50
N MET A 2 8.65 -50.25 -13.27
CA MET A 2 8.76 -49.40 -12.06
C MET A 2 9.90 -48.36 -12.08
N ILE A 3 11.06 -48.67 -12.67
CA ILE A 3 12.23 -47.76 -12.70
C ILE A 3 11.97 -46.51 -13.57
N GLN A 4 11.24 -46.66 -14.67
CA GLN A 4 10.86 -45.54 -15.55
C GLN A 4 9.90 -44.58 -14.84
N GLN A 5 8.92 -45.12 -14.11
CA GLN A 5 7.97 -44.33 -13.33
C GLN A 5 8.65 -43.49 -12.24
N GLN A 6 9.66 -44.03 -11.55
CA GLN A 6 10.44 -43.27 -10.56
C GLN A 6 11.26 -42.14 -11.18
N LYS A 7 11.81 -42.36 -12.38
CA LYS A 7 12.62 -41.35 -13.09
C LYS A 7 11.77 -40.15 -13.54
N VAL A 8 10.57 -40.41 -14.05
CA VAL A 8 9.59 -39.38 -14.45
C VAL A 8 9.16 -38.56 -13.24
N LYS A 9 8.78 -39.22 -12.14
CA LYS A 9 8.34 -38.54 -10.90
C LYS A 9 9.44 -37.66 -10.29
N LYS A 10 10.70 -38.10 -10.35
CA LYS A 10 11.87 -37.31 -9.91
C LYS A 10 12.12 -36.09 -10.81
N MET A 11 11.94 -36.25 -12.12
CA MET A 11 12.03 -35.14 -13.08
C MET A 11 10.94 -34.08 -12.85
N GLU A 12 9.69 -34.50 -12.66
CA GLU A 12 8.58 -33.59 -12.36
C GLU A 12 8.79 -32.83 -11.04
N MET A 13 9.25 -33.53 -10.00
CA MET A 13 9.54 -32.91 -8.71
C MET A 13 10.68 -31.90 -8.80
N SER A 14 11.75 -32.21 -9.56
CA SER A 14 12.85 -31.28 -9.82
C SER A 14 12.41 -30.05 -10.62
N ARG A 15 11.52 -30.24 -11.61
CA ARG A 15 10.96 -29.15 -12.42
C ARG A 15 10.07 -28.22 -11.57
N LYS A 16 9.25 -28.79 -10.69
CA LYS A 16 8.39 -28.04 -9.75
C LYS A 16 9.22 -27.23 -8.74
N MET A 17 10.31 -27.81 -8.22
CA MET A 17 11.26 -27.13 -7.33
C MET A 17 11.97 -25.96 -8.03
N ARG A 18 12.42 -26.15 -9.28
CA ARG A 18 13.07 -25.09 -10.07
C ARG A 18 12.12 -23.92 -10.34
N ASN A 19 10.90 -24.21 -10.78
CA ASN A 19 9.88 -23.18 -11.03
C ASN A 19 9.57 -22.36 -9.76
N LYS A 20 9.43 -23.03 -8.61
CA LYS A 20 9.20 -22.35 -7.32
C LYS A 20 10.35 -21.40 -6.95
N ASN A 21 11.60 -21.80 -7.21
CA ASN A 21 12.78 -20.97 -6.97
C ASN A 21 12.86 -19.77 -7.92
N GLU A 22 12.52 -19.93 -9.19
CA GLU A 22 12.47 -18.84 -10.17
C GLU A 22 11.42 -17.79 -9.80
N ILE A 23 10.23 -18.21 -9.35
CA ILE A 23 9.19 -17.32 -8.83
C ILE A 23 9.68 -16.56 -7.59
N LEU A 24 10.31 -17.26 -6.63
CA LEU A 24 10.88 -16.67 -5.42
C LEU A 24 11.95 -15.62 -5.73
N ILE A 25 12.87 -15.91 -6.65
CA ILE A 25 13.89 -14.95 -7.11
C ILE A 25 13.22 -13.75 -7.79
N GLY A 26 12.16 -14.00 -8.56
CA GLY A 26 11.42 -12.97 -9.27
C GLY A 26 10.64 -12.01 -8.37
N ILE A 27 10.20 -12.46 -7.18
CA ILE A 27 9.35 -11.69 -6.25
C ILE A 27 10.15 -10.89 -5.22
N LYS A 28 11.35 -11.36 -4.83
CA LYS A 28 12.25 -10.67 -3.90
C LYS A 28 12.41 -9.17 -4.18
N PRO A 29 12.70 -8.71 -5.41
CA PRO A 29 12.85 -7.28 -5.67
C PRO A 29 11.56 -6.49 -5.44
N VAL A 30 10.39 -7.08 -5.67
CA VAL A 30 9.08 -6.43 -5.40
C VAL A 30 8.92 -6.23 -3.90
N VAL A 31 9.14 -7.29 -3.11
CA VAL A 31 9.01 -7.25 -1.64
C VAL A 31 9.97 -6.25 -1.02
N TYR A 32 11.24 -6.24 -1.45
CA TYR A 32 12.20 -5.25 -0.97
C TYR A 32 11.80 -3.83 -1.31
N THR A 33 11.24 -3.61 -2.51
CA THR A 33 10.74 -2.29 -2.92
C THR A 33 9.55 -1.87 -2.05
N VAL A 34 8.62 -2.78 -1.76
CA VAL A 34 7.48 -2.52 -0.86
C VAL A 34 7.98 -2.08 0.52
N VAL A 35 8.86 -2.87 1.15
CA VAL A 35 9.39 -2.55 2.50
C VAL A 35 10.16 -1.24 2.49
N PHE A 36 10.94 -0.98 1.45
CA PHE A 36 11.67 0.27 1.29
C PHE A 36 10.73 1.47 1.19
N GLU A 37 9.70 1.39 0.36
CA GLU A 37 8.72 2.47 0.18
C GLU A 37 7.90 2.71 1.45
N MET A 38 7.48 1.65 2.14
CA MET A 38 6.83 1.77 3.44
C MET A 38 7.72 2.51 4.44
N LYS A 39 9.01 2.15 4.54
CA LYS A 39 9.99 2.85 5.40
C LYS A 39 10.18 4.30 5.00
N ARG A 40 10.21 4.59 3.70
CA ARG A 40 10.38 5.95 3.16
C ARG A 40 9.19 6.85 3.49
N GLN A 41 7.98 6.31 3.45
CA GLN A 41 6.75 7.09 3.61
C GLN A 41 6.23 7.15 5.06
N LYS A 42 6.88 6.49 6.02
CA LYS A 42 6.48 6.49 7.44
C LYS A 42 6.21 7.87 8.02
N LYS A 43 7.07 8.86 7.73
CA LYS A 43 6.90 10.23 8.25
C LYS A 43 5.59 10.87 7.75
N LYS A 44 5.26 10.67 6.46
CA LYS A 44 4.01 11.18 5.87
C LYS A 44 2.80 10.45 6.45
N PHE A 45 2.91 9.14 6.66
CA PHE A 45 1.88 8.32 7.29
C PHE A 45 1.59 8.79 8.73
N TYR A 46 2.62 8.97 9.56
CA TYR A 46 2.42 9.48 10.92
C TYR A 46 1.82 10.89 10.95
N PHE A 47 2.27 11.78 10.06
CA PHE A 47 1.69 13.12 9.93
C PHE A 47 0.21 13.06 9.55
N PHE A 48 -0.15 12.26 8.55
CA PHE A 48 -1.53 12.10 8.11
C PHE A 48 -2.41 11.44 9.19
N SER A 49 -1.88 10.41 9.87
CA SER A 49 -2.57 9.74 10.98
C SER A 49 -2.81 10.69 12.16
N ALA A 50 -1.84 11.54 12.50
CA ALA A 50 -2.00 12.53 13.55
C ALA A 50 -3.11 13.54 13.22
N ILE A 51 -3.17 14.01 11.97
CA ILE A 51 -4.24 14.90 11.50
C ILE A 51 -5.60 14.18 11.54
N ALA A 52 -5.68 12.94 11.07
CA ALA A 52 -6.93 12.18 11.08
C ALA A 52 -7.46 11.97 12.50
N ILE A 53 -6.59 11.64 13.46
CA ILE A 53 -6.95 11.51 14.88
C ILE A 53 -7.40 12.86 15.44
N LEU A 54 -6.66 13.94 15.16
CA LEU A 54 -7.00 15.29 15.62
C LEU A 54 -8.38 15.72 15.12
N ILE A 55 -8.69 15.47 13.84
CA ILE A 55 -10.00 15.79 13.29
C ILE A 55 -11.09 14.92 13.92
N GLY A 56 -10.82 13.63 14.14
CA GLY A 56 -11.75 12.73 14.85
C GLY A 56 -12.09 13.23 16.25
N ILE A 57 -11.10 13.69 17.01
CA ILE A 57 -11.31 14.28 18.35
C ILE A 57 -12.08 15.60 18.25
N LEU A 58 -11.75 16.46 17.28
CA LEU A 58 -12.41 17.75 17.10
C LEU A 58 -13.91 17.57 16.79
N LEU A 59 -14.23 16.69 15.84
CA LEU A 59 -15.61 16.39 15.45
C LEU A 59 -16.37 15.62 16.52
N GLY A 60 -15.71 14.70 17.23
CA GLY A 60 -16.35 13.82 18.21
C GLY A 60 -16.53 14.40 19.60
N TYR A 61 -15.63 15.29 20.04
CA TYR A 61 -15.60 15.77 21.43
C TYR A 61 -15.69 17.28 21.55
N VAL A 62 -15.04 18.05 20.67
CA VAL A 62 -14.97 19.51 20.81
C VAL A 62 -16.24 20.19 20.27
N LEU A 63 -16.71 19.80 19.08
CA LEU A 63 -17.93 20.36 18.49
C LEU A 63 -19.17 20.25 19.40
N PRO A 64 -19.42 19.12 20.08
CA PRO A 64 -20.53 18.98 21.02
C PRO A 64 -20.50 19.90 22.24
N LEU A 65 -19.34 20.46 22.59
CA LEU A 65 -19.21 21.40 23.72
C LEU A 65 -19.68 22.82 23.37
N ILE A 66 -19.93 23.11 22.08
CA ILE A 66 -20.33 24.43 21.60
C ILE A 66 -21.85 24.42 21.35
N PRO A 67 -22.67 25.08 22.20
CA PRO A 67 -24.13 24.98 22.14
C PRO A 67 -24.78 25.59 20.88
N SER A 68 -24.01 26.30 20.05
CA SER A 68 -24.47 26.84 18.77
C SER A 68 -24.31 25.88 17.58
N PHE A 69 -23.64 24.72 17.76
CA PHE A 69 -23.51 23.72 16.71
C PHE A 69 -24.71 22.78 16.68
N LEU A 70 -25.37 22.69 15.52
CA LEU A 70 -26.39 21.69 15.26
C LEU A 70 -25.70 20.33 15.12
N LEU A 71 -25.68 19.56 16.21
CA LEU A 71 -25.37 18.14 16.13
C LEU A 71 -26.48 17.39 15.40
N SER A 72 -26.12 16.25 14.81
CA SER A 72 -27.09 15.31 14.26
C SER A 72 -28.14 14.94 15.31
N ASN A 73 -29.40 14.91 14.91
CA ASN A 73 -30.51 14.64 15.81
C ASN A 73 -30.56 13.18 16.27
N THR A 74 -29.86 12.30 15.55
CA THR A 74 -29.77 10.88 15.87
C THR A 74 -28.31 10.39 15.89
N PRO A 75 -27.99 9.39 16.72
CA PRO A 75 -26.68 8.75 16.72
C PRO A 75 -26.30 8.13 15.36
N ALA A 76 -27.31 7.65 14.61
CA ALA A 76 -27.09 7.05 13.29
C ALA A 76 -26.60 8.07 12.25
N GLU A 77 -27.21 9.26 12.23
CA GLU A 77 -26.77 10.36 11.35
C GLU A 77 -25.37 10.85 11.71
N PHE A 78 -25.04 10.93 13.00
CA PHE A 78 -23.72 11.33 13.46
C PHE A 78 -22.63 10.37 12.94
N VAL A 79 -22.83 9.05 13.10
CA VAL A 79 -21.89 8.04 12.61
C VAL A 79 -21.82 8.03 11.09
N SER A 80 -22.94 8.14 10.40
CA SER A 80 -22.99 8.19 8.92
C SER A 80 -22.20 9.38 8.37
N ASN A 81 -22.40 10.57 8.93
CA ASN A 81 -21.66 11.78 8.52
C ASN A 81 -20.16 11.66 8.82
N GLY A 82 -19.80 11.08 9.97
CA GLY A 82 -18.41 10.78 10.31
C GLY A 82 -17.76 9.82 9.31
N LEU A 83 -18.44 8.73 8.94
CA LEU A 83 -17.95 7.76 7.96
C LEU A 83 -17.80 8.36 6.56
N GLN A 84 -18.71 9.24 6.14
CA GLN A 84 -18.56 9.96 4.88
C GLN A 84 -17.33 10.86 4.88
N PHE A 85 -17.07 11.56 5.99
CA PHE A 85 -15.91 12.42 6.12
C PHE A 85 -14.59 11.62 6.16
N ILE A 86 -14.54 10.49 6.86
CA ILE A 86 -13.39 9.56 6.82
C ILE A 86 -13.19 9.06 5.39
N SER A 87 -14.26 8.68 4.68
CA SER A 87 -14.15 8.23 3.28
C SER A 87 -13.53 9.30 2.38
N PHE A 88 -13.91 10.57 2.56
CA PHE A 88 -13.28 11.70 1.86
C PHE A 88 -11.80 11.85 2.21
N LEU A 89 -11.44 11.75 3.50
CA LEU A 89 -10.03 11.81 3.93
C LEU A 89 -9.20 10.66 3.34
N THR A 90 -9.73 9.44 3.29
CA THR A 90 -9.05 8.29 2.69
C THR A 90 -8.81 8.49 1.20
N LEU A 91 -9.78 9.05 0.47
CA LEU A 91 -9.59 9.40 -0.95
C LEU A 91 -8.51 10.47 -1.12
N PHE A 92 -8.50 11.49 -0.27
CA PHE A 92 -7.46 12.51 -0.28
C PHE A 92 -6.08 11.93 0.06
N ALA A 93 -6.00 11.01 1.02
CA ALA A 93 -4.79 10.26 1.36
C ALA A 93 -4.27 9.48 0.15
N ALA A 94 -5.15 8.72 -0.52
CA ALA A 94 -4.81 7.96 -1.72
C ALA A 94 -4.15 8.88 -2.76
N CYS A 95 -4.79 10.00 -3.09
CA CYS A 95 -4.26 10.96 -4.05
C CYS A 95 -2.87 11.48 -3.67
N LEU A 96 -2.67 11.90 -2.41
CA LEU A 96 -1.38 12.44 -1.94
C LEU A 96 -0.26 11.39 -1.95
N PHE A 97 -0.55 10.20 -1.46
CA PHE A 97 0.43 9.11 -1.43
C PHE A 97 0.79 8.70 -2.85
N PHE A 98 -0.18 8.45 -3.73
CA PHE A 98 0.07 8.03 -5.11
C PHE A 98 0.75 9.12 -5.95
N SER A 99 0.37 10.39 -5.79
CA SER A 99 1.08 11.52 -6.41
C SER A 99 2.56 11.55 -6.02
N GLY A 100 2.88 11.26 -4.76
CA GLY A 100 4.25 11.15 -4.27
C GLY A 100 5.11 10.11 -5.01
N ILE A 101 4.51 9.02 -5.51
CA ILE A 101 5.23 8.03 -6.33
C ILE A 101 5.58 8.63 -7.69
N ILE A 102 4.58 9.21 -8.38
CA ILE A 102 4.73 9.79 -9.71
C ILE A 102 5.78 10.91 -9.66
N CYS A 103 5.64 11.86 -8.74
CA CYS A 103 6.61 12.93 -8.56
C CYS A 103 8.02 12.41 -8.23
N SER A 104 8.13 11.34 -7.42
CA SER A 104 9.43 10.72 -7.13
C SER A 104 10.06 10.07 -8.35
N GLU A 105 9.28 9.53 -9.29
CA GLU A 105 9.78 8.94 -10.53
C GLU A 105 10.34 10.00 -11.47
N PHE A 106 9.59 11.09 -11.66
CA PHE A 106 10.02 12.21 -12.51
C PHE A 106 11.23 12.93 -11.92
N ASN A 107 11.21 13.25 -10.62
CA ASN A 107 12.29 13.99 -9.97
C ASN A 107 13.60 13.21 -9.97
N LYS A 108 13.56 11.92 -9.62
CA LYS A 108 14.77 11.08 -9.54
C LYS A 108 15.17 10.46 -10.89
N LYS A 109 14.40 10.73 -11.95
CA LYS A 109 14.54 10.10 -13.27
C LYS A 109 14.64 8.57 -13.19
N THR A 110 14.04 7.95 -12.18
CA THR A 110 14.15 6.50 -11.95
C THR A 110 13.48 5.69 -13.06
N GLY A 111 12.57 6.31 -13.81
CA GLY A 111 12.01 5.75 -15.03
C GLY A 111 13.01 5.60 -16.19
N PHE A 112 14.11 6.35 -16.20
CA PHE A 112 15.14 6.30 -17.25
C PHE A 112 16.35 5.43 -16.86
N ILE A 113 16.40 4.94 -15.62
CA ILE A 113 17.47 4.05 -15.17
C ILE A 113 17.25 2.68 -15.81
N VAL A 114 18.17 2.29 -16.70
CA VAL A 114 18.21 0.95 -17.27
C VAL A 114 18.75 0.01 -16.22
N PHE A 115 17.88 -0.82 -15.65
CA PHE A 115 18.27 -1.82 -14.66
C PHE A 115 18.83 -3.07 -15.36
N PRO A 116 20.10 -3.43 -15.15
CA PRO A 116 20.74 -4.53 -15.89
C PRO A 116 20.19 -5.92 -15.53
N LYS A 117 19.56 -6.08 -14.36
CA LYS A 117 19.12 -7.39 -13.84
C LYS A 117 17.65 -7.44 -13.38
N ILE A 118 16.99 -6.29 -13.25
CA ILE A 118 15.65 -6.18 -12.67
C ILE A 118 14.72 -5.50 -13.67
N ASN A 119 13.53 -6.07 -13.87
CA ASN A 119 12.53 -5.48 -14.74
C ASN A 119 11.94 -4.21 -14.08
N LYS A 120 11.93 -3.08 -14.80
CA LYS A 120 11.36 -1.79 -14.38
C LYS A 120 9.92 -1.93 -13.87
N TYR A 121 9.09 -2.77 -14.50
CA TYR A 121 7.70 -2.97 -14.08
C TYR A 121 7.59 -3.57 -12.67
N LYS A 122 8.53 -4.44 -12.27
CA LYS A 122 8.54 -5.03 -10.92
C LYS A 122 8.85 -3.99 -9.84
N LEU A 123 9.67 -3.00 -10.17
CA LEU A 123 9.99 -1.89 -9.27
C LEU A 123 8.77 -0.98 -9.09
N ILE A 124 8.14 -0.57 -10.19
CA ILE A 124 6.93 0.28 -10.15
C ILE A 124 5.79 -0.43 -9.40
N LEU A 125 5.60 -1.72 -9.65
CA LEU A 125 4.61 -2.53 -8.94
C LEU A 125 4.86 -2.56 -7.43
N GLY A 126 6.12 -2.74 -7.00
CA GLY A 126 6.48 -2.71 -5.59
C GLY A 126 6.21 -1.34 -4.94
N LYS A 127 6.42 -0.24 -5.68
CA LYS A 127 6.08 1.11 -5.21
C LYS A 127 4.57 1.30 -5.05
N TYR A 128 3.81 0.85 -6.03
CA TYR A 128 2.35 0.93 -6.01
C TYR A 128 1.76 0.13 -4.84
N ILE A 129 2.17 -1.13 -4.67
CA ILE A 129 1.71 -1.99 -3.56
C ILE A 129 2.11 -1.41 -2.20
N GLY A 130 3.33 -0.90 -2.07
CA GLY A 130 3.79 -0.29 -0.82
C GLY A 130 2.95 0.91 -0.38
N ASN A 131 2.42 1.69 -1.33
CA ASN A 131 1.48 2.75 -1.02
C ASN A 131 0.07 2.28 -0.75
N LEU A 132 -0.40 1.30 -1.52
CA LEU A 132 -1.73 0.73 -1.35
C LEU A 132 -1.91 0.26 0.10
N ILE A 133 -0.92 -0.47 0.64
CA ILE A 133 -0.91 -0.97 2.03
C ILE A 133 -0.89 0.15 3.07
N LEU A 134 -0.39 1.34 2.74
CA LEU A 134 -0.34 2.47 3.67
C LEU A 134 -1.65 3.26 3.73
N VAL A 135 -2.46 3.18 2.69
CA VAL A 135 -3.69 3.98 2.55
C VAL A 135 -4.95 3.16 2.78
N VAL A 136 -4.95 1.91 2.32
CA VAL A 136 -6.05 0.93 2.44
C VAL A 136 -5.79 0.05 3.65
#